data_AF-A0A256H0V2-F1
#
_entry.id   AF-A0A256H0V2-F1
#
_cell.length_a   1.000
_cell.length_b   1.000
_cell.length_c   1.000
_cell.angle_alpha   90.00
_cell.angle_beta   90.00
_cell.angle_gamma   90.00
#
_symmetry.space_group_name_H-M   'P 1'
#
loop_
_entity.id
_entity.type
_entity.pdbx_description
1 polymer ?
#
loop_
_entity_poly.entity_id
_entity_poly.type
_entity_poly.pdbx_seq_one_letter_code
_entity_poly.pdbx_strand_id
1 'polypeptide(L)'
;MSNYKEQKANRLQSQIIAALNDRLRKYGIGGRIVMTQGIAALQQSEIYDIVQAIRSFDSFTEENDPHAEHDFGFVQIAQHSVFWKIDYYDENLSMHSPDKADPNVTVRVMTIMLADEY
;
A
#
# COMPACT_ATOMS: atom_id res chain seq x y z
N MET A 1 -13.51 -20.98 22.89
CA MET A 1 -13.71 -21.31 21.47
C MET A 1 -14.14 -20.13 20.59
N SER A 2 -14.69 -19.03 21.15
CA SER A 2 -15.10 -17.84 20.38
C SER A 2 -13.93 -17.03 19.78
N ASN A 3 -12.89 -16.75 20.57
CA ASN A 3 -11.76 -15.88 20.17
C ASN A 3 -10.86 -16.47 19.06
N TYR A 4 -10.73 -17.81 19.01
CA TYR A 4 -9.86 -18.47 18.02
C TYR A 4 -10.40 -18.39 16.58
N LYS A 5 -11.72 -18.52 16.40
CA LYS A 5 -12.35 -18.44 15.08
C LYS A 5 -12.28 -17.03 14.51
N GLU A 6 -12.51 -16.04 15.35
CA GLU A 6 -12.46 -14.62 14.99
C GLU A 6 -11.03 -14.17 14.65
N GLN A 7 -10.04 -14.51 15.48
CA GLN A 7 -8.63 -14.25 15.16
C GLN A 7 -8.18 -14.92 13.85
N LYS A 8 -8.63 -16.15 13.61
CA LYS A 8 -8.34 -16.87 12.36
C LYS A 8 -8.98 -16.18 11.14
N ALA A 9 -10.22 -15.72 11.27
CA ALA A 9 -10.93 -14.99 10.22
C ALA A 9 -10.23 -13.65 9.91
N ASN A 10 -9.87 -12.89 10.94
CA ASN A 10 -9.14 -11.62 10.78
C ASN A 10 -7.79 -11.83 10.09
N ARG A 11 -7.04 -12.88 10.49
CA ARG A 11 -5.76 -13.22 9.85
C ARG A 11 -5.92 -13.60 8.38
N LEU A 12 -6.97 -14.36 8.05
CA LEU A 12 -7.28 -14.71 6.66
C LEU A 12 -7.64 -13.47 5.83
N GLN A 13 -8.38 -12.54 6.42
CA GLN A 13 -8.74 -11.28 5.78
C GLN A 13 -7.51 -10.40 5.50
N SER A 14 -6.63 -10.21 6.49
CA SER A 14 -5.35 -9.49 6.30
C SER A 14 -4.51 -10.12 5.19
N GLN A 15 -4.43 -11.46 5.12
CA GLN A 15 -3.70 -12.16 4.05
C GLN A 15 -4.26 -11.89 2.65
N ILE A 16 -5.58 -11.83 2.51
CA ILE A 16 -6.23 -11.48 1.23
C ILE A 16 -5.91 -10.03 0.87
N ILE A 17 -6.04 -9.11 1.85
CA ILE A 17 -5.76 -7.69 1.66
C ILE A 17 -4.29 -7.49 1.25
N ALA A 18 -3.35 -8.10 1.97
CA ALA A 18 -1.92 -8.07 1.66
C ALA A 18 -1.61 -8.61 0.27
N ALA A 19 -2.24 -9.71 -0.16
CA ALA A 19 -2.05 -10.22 -1.51
C ALA A 19 -2.54 -9.26 -2.60
N LEU A 20 -3.66 -8.58 -2.37
CA LEU A 20 -4.21 -7.57 -3.30
C LEU A 20 -3.34 -6.29 -3.31
N ASN A 21 -2.84 -5.88 -2.15
CA ASN A 21 -1.94 -4.73 -2.01
C ASN A 21 -0.59 -5.00 -2.66
N ASP A 22 0.00 -6.17 -2.42
CA ASP A 22 1.22 -6.60 -3.10
C ASP A 22 1.03 -6.67 -4.61
N ARG A 23 -0.15 -7.09 -5.10
CA ARG A 23 -0.44 -7.09 -6.54
C ARG A 23 -0.38 -5.69 -7.15
N LEU A 24 -0.93 -4.69 -6.45
CA LEU A 24 -0.85 -3.29 -6.85
C LEU A 24 0.59 -2.76 -6.72
N ARG A 25 1.20 -2.94 -5.55
CA ARG A 25 2.53 -2.42 -5.22
C ARG A 25 3.63 -2.98 -6.12
N LYS A 26 3.63 -4.29 -6.37
CA LYS A 26 4.68 -5.00 -7.12
C LYS A 26 4.49 -4.94 -8.64
N TYR A 27 3.25 -4.86 -9.10
CA TYR A 27 2.95 -5.04 -10.54
C TYR A 27 2.07 -3.94 -11.15
N GLY A 28 1.53 -3.01 -10.34
CA GLY A 28 0.63 -1.96 -10.82
C GLY A 28 -0.75 -2.47 -11.25
N ILE A 29 -1.19 -3.61 -10.72
CA ILE A 29 -2.45 -4.26 -11.13
C ILE A 29 -3.48 -4.20 -10.00
N GLY A 30 -4.73 -3.88 -10.33
CA GLY A 30 -5.85 -3.94 -9.38
C GLY A 30 -6.09 -2.66 -8.58
N GLY A 31 -5.58 -1.53 -9.07
CA GLY A 31 -5.76 -0.22 -8.44
C GLY A 31 -5.12 0.90 -9.23
N ARG A 32 -4.96 2.05 -8.58
CA ARG A 32 -4.32 3.24 -9.13
C ARG A 32 -3.01 3.50 -8.38
N ILE A 33 -2.02 4.01 -9.09
CA ILE A 33 -0.79 4.52 -8.50
C ILE A 33 -0.75 6.01 -8.81
N VAL A 34 -0.58 6.82 -7.77
CA VAL A 34 -0.42 8.27 -7.87
C VAL A 34 0.87 8.69 -7.17
N MET A 35 1.45 9.78 -7.65
CA MET A 35 2.66 10.39 -7.09
C MET A 35 2.34 11.83 -6.73
N THR A 36 2.82 12.28 -5.57
CA THR A 36 2.75 13.69 -5.19
C THR A 36 3.63 14.55 -6.09
N GLN A 37 3.46 15.86 -5.99
CA GLN A 37 4.24 16.82 -6.76
C GLN A 37 5.75 16.70 -6.46
N GLY A 38 6.14 16.47 -5.21
CA GLY A 38 7.54 16.27 -4.83
C GLY A 38 8.20 15.12 -5.58
N ILE A 39 7.53 13.97 -5.64
CA ILE A 39 8.02 12.80 -6.39
C ILE A 39 8.02 13.06 -7.89
N ALA A 40 6.95 13.67 -8.43
CA ALA A 40 6.82 13.94 -9.86
C ALA A 40 7.84 14.97 -10.39
N ALA A 41 8.43 15.78 -9.51
CA ALA A 41 9.46 16.76 -9.85
C ALA A 41 10.89 16.18 -9.91
N LEU A 42 11.09 14.93 -9.49
CA LEU A 42 12.40 14.27 -9.49
C LEU A 42 12.83 13.84 -10.90
N GLN A 43 14.11 13.52 -11.06
CA GLN A 43 14.60 12.95 -12.32
C GLN A 43 13.99 11.56 -12.55
N GLN A 44 13.79 11.19 -13.81
CA GLN A 44 13.19 9.91 -14.18
C GLN A 44 13.94 8.69 -13.61
N SER A 45 15.27 8.78 -13.49
CA SER A 45 16.09 7.73 -12.87
C SER A 45 15.83 7.61 -11.37
N GLU A 46 15.68 8.72 -10.66
CA GLU A 46 15.37 8.72 -9.23
C GLU A 46 13.97 8.13 -8.99
N ILE A 47 12.97 8.52 -9.81
CA ILE A 47 11.62 7.94 -9.75
C ILE A 47 11.68 6.44 -10.03
N TYR A 48 12.48 6.00 -11.01
CA TYR A 48 12.65 4.58 -11.31
C TYR A 48 13.21 3.83 -10.11
N ASP A 49 14.28 4.32 -9.48
CA ASP A 49 14.91 3.69 -8.32
C ASP A 49 13.94 3.60 -7.13
N ILE A 50 13.17 4.66 -6.88
CA ILE A 50 12.11 4.67 -5.86
C ILE A 50 11.07 3.59 -6.15
N VAL A 51 10.54 3.53 -7.37
CA VAL A 51 9.53 2.52 -7.73
C VAL A 51 10.09 1.10 -7.61
N GLN A 52 11.34 0.85 -8.02
CA GLN A 52 11.97 -0.47 -7.84
C GLN A 52 12.12 -0.86 -6.37
N ALA A 53 12.50 0.08 -5.52
CA ALA A 53 12.60 -0.15 -4.08
C ALA A 53 11.22 -0.48 -3.47
N ILE A 54 10.17 0.27 -3.82
CA ILE A 54 8.80 0.03 -3.35
C ILE A 54 8.30 -1.36 -3.82
N ARG A 55 8.57 -1.74 -5.07
CA ARG A 55 8.19 -3.06 -5.61
C ARG A 55 8.92 -4.21 -4.90
N SER A 56 10.16 -3.98 -4.49
CA SER A 56 11.00 -5.00 -3.86
C SER A 56 10.86 -5.05 -2.34
N PHE A 57 10.19 -4.06 -1.72
CA PHE A 57 10.03 -3.99 -0.27
C PHE A 57 9.33 -5.23 0.28
N ASP A 58 9.96 -5.89 1.24
CA ASP A 58 9.49 -7.11 1.91
C ASP A 58 9.74 -7.11 3.42
N SER A 59 10.26 -6.00 3.96
CA SER A 59 10.64 -5.84 5.37
C SER A 59 9.45 -5.44 6.25
N PHE A 60 8.35 -6.16 6.14
CA PHE A 60 7.16 -5.98 6.98
C PHE A 60 7.37 -6.60 8.37
N THR A 61 7.11 -5.83 9.41
CA THR A 61 7.23 -6.22 10.83
C THR A 61 5.96 -5.84 11.56
N GLU A 62 5.72 -6.40 12.75
CA GLU A 62 4.57 -6.02 13.58
C GLU A 62 4.55 -4.52 13.96
N GLU A 63 5.71 -3.86 13.91
CA GLU A 63 5.84 -2.42 14.21
C GLU A 63 5.42 -1.54 13.03
N ASN A 64 5.81 -1.90 11.80
CA ASN A 64 5.52 -1.08 10.61
C ASN A 64 4.27 -1.52 9.83
N ASP A 65 3.75 -2.71 10.12
CA ASP A 65 2.56 -3.29 9.49
C ASP A 65 1.72 -4.07 10.55
N PRO A 66 1.14 -3.36 11.53
CA PRO A 66 0.41 -3.99 12.65
C PRO A 66 -0.84 -4.75 12.21
N HIS A 67 -1.36 -4.46 11.01
CA HIS A 67 -2.53 -5.13 10.45
C HIS A 67 -2.17 -6.27 9.49
N ALA A 68 -0.88 -6.46 9.19
CA ALA A 68 -0.40 -7.41 8.19
C ALA A 68 -1.11 -7.23 6.83
N GLU A 69 -1.42 -5.98 6.47
CA GLU A 69 -2.15 -5.61 5.25
C GLU A 69 -1.18 -5.17 4.14
N HIS A 70 0.10 -4.93 4.44
CA HIS A 70 1.09 -4.43 3.47
C HIS A 70 0.64 -3.11 2.79
N ASP A 71 -0.05 -2.24 3.53
CA ASP A 71 -0.69 -1.03 3.01
C ASP A 71 0.13 0.24 3.24
N PHE A 72 1.26 0.15 3.93
CA PHE A 72 2.16 1.28 4.18
C PHE A 72 3.61 0.82 4.14
N GLY A 73 4.51 1.73 3.75
CA GLY A 73 5.93 1.52 3.93
C GLY A 73 6.77 2.77 3.70
N PHE A 74 8.04 2.60 4.04
CA PHE A 74 9.06 3.64 3.97
C PHE A 74 10.29 3.10 3.24
N VAL A 75 10.84 3.89 2.32
CA VAL A 75 12.12 3.60 1.67
C VAL A 75 12.99 4.85 1.66
N GLN A 76 14.29 4.66 1.88
CA GLN A 76 15.31 5.69 1.72
C GLN A 76 16.06 5.43 0.42
N ILE A 77 15.99 6.35 -0.54
CA ILE A 77 16.66 6.25 -1.83
C ILE A 77 17.49 7.50 -2.07
N ALA A 78 18.81 7.34 -2.08
CA ALA A 78 19.76 8.46 -2.06
C ALA A 78 19.40 9.45 -0.93
N GLN A 79 19.16 10.71 -1.26
CA GLN A 79 18.75 11.75 -0.32
C GLN A 79 17.24 11.78 -0.02
N HIS A 80 16.43 10.96 -0.69
CA HIS A 80 14.97 11.01 -0.59
C HIS A 80 14.43 10.02 0.43
N SER A 81 13.78 10.57 1.45
CA SER A 81 12.90 9.85 2.37
C SER A 81 11.53 9.73 1.71
N VAL A 82 11.06 8.52 1.41
CA VAL A 82 9.82 8.30 0.65
C VAL A 82 8.87 7.40 1.43
N PHE A 83 7.64 7.87 1.61
CA PHE A 83 6.52 7.05 2.06
C PHE A 83 5.69 6.56 0.86
N TRP A 84 5.12 5.39 1.02
CA TRP A 84 4.01 4.95 0.18
C TRP A 84 2.91 4.38 1.06
N LYS A 85 1.67 4.58 0.64
CA LYS A 85 0.50 4.01 1.30
C LYS A 85 -0.55 3.56 0.29
N ILE A 86 -1.42 2.62 0.67
CA ILE A 86 -2.54 2.13 -0.10
C ILE A 86 -3.83 2.43 0.66
N ASP A 87 -4.61 3.37 0.14
CA ASP A 87 -5.92 3.69 0.68
C ASP A 87 -7.02 2.85 -0.02
N TYR A 88 -8.05 2.50 0.74
CA TYR A 88 -9.20 1.70 0.27
C TYR A 88 -10.45 2.55 0.17
N TYR A 89 -10.90 2.78 -1.05
CA TYR A 89 -12.11 3.55 -1.32
C TYR A 89 -13.23 2.68 -1.88
N ASP A 90 -14.47 3.15 -1.71
CA ASP A 90 -15.62 2.66 -2.47
C ASP A 90 -15.46 2.94 -3.98
N GLU A 91 -16.34 2.37 -4.80
CA GLU A 91 -16.30 2.51 -6.26
C GLU A 91 -16.39 3.98 -6.73
N ASN A 92 -16.98 4.85 -5.92
CA ASN A 92 -17.15 6.27 -6.19
C ASN A 92 -15.98 7.15 -5.73
N LEU A 93 -14.95 6.57 -5.07
CA LEU A 93 -13.83 7.31 -4.47
C LEU A 93 -14.27 8.38 -3.46
N SER A 94 -15.39 8.13 -2.77
CA SER A 94 -16.04 9.10 -1.89
C SER A 94 -15.87 8.77 -0.41
N MET A 95 -15.83 7.47 -0.10
CA MET A 95 -15.81 6.95 1.26
C MET A 95 -14.88 5.73 1.32
N HIS A 96 -14.64 5.22 2.52
CA HIS A 96 -13.94 3.95 2.69
C HIS A 96 -14.74 2.79 2.09
N SER A 97 -14.03 1.83 1.50
CA SER A 97 -14.65 0.60 1.00
C SER A 97 -15.38 -0.15 2.12
N PRO A 98 -16.56 -0.74 1.85
CA PRO A 98 -17.28 -1.58 2.81
C PRO A 98 -16.55 -2.91 3.08
N ASP A 99 -15.72 -3.39 2.16
CA ASP A 99 -14.92 -4.60 2.33
C ASP A 99 -13.59 -4.51 1.58
N LYS A 100 -12.52 -4.17 2.31
CA LYS A 100 -11.16 -4.10 1.77
C LYS A 100 -10.73 -5.39 1.07
N ALA A 101 -11.21 -6.56 1.50
CA ALA A 101 -10.80 -7.85 0.95
C ALA A 101 -11.50 -8.20 -0.37
N ASP A 102 -12.59 -7.52 -0.73
CA ASP A 102 -13.29 -7.70 -2.00
C ASP A 102 -12.85 -6.66 -3.04
N PRO A 103 -12.14 -7.07 -4.10
CA PRO A 103 -11.69 -6.16 -5.15
C PRO A 103 -12.83 -5.64 -6.04
N ASN A 104 -14.03 -6.21 -5.99
CA ASN A 104 -15.16 -5.74 -6.80
C ASN A 104 -15.85 -4.51 -6.21
N VAL A 105 -15.68 -4.26 -4.90
CA VAL A 105 -16.27 -3.10 -4.20
C VAL A 105 -15.21 -2.15 -3.65
N THR A 106 -13.92 -2.43 -3.91
CA THR A 106 -12.79 -1.64 -3.41
C THR A 106 -11.94 -1.10 -4.55
N VAL A 107 -11.79 0.22 -4.61
CA VAL A 107 -10.75 0.87 -5.39
C VAL A 107 -9.54 1.13 -4.51
N ARG A 108 -8.43 0.47 -4.82
CA ARG A 108 -7.14 0.70 -4.16
C ARG A 108 -6.39 1.84 -4.81
N VAL A 109 -5.90 2.77 -4.01
CA VAL A 109 -5.07 3.89 -4.47
C VAL A 109 -3.75 3.86 -3.72
N MET A 110 -2.68 3.52 -4.42
CA MET A 110 -1.33 3.65 -3.89
C MET A 110 -0.81 5.06 -4.14
N THR A 111 -0.48 5.77 -3.07
CA THR A 111 0.15 7.10 -3.13
C THR A 111 1.62 6.97 -2.79
N ILE A 112 2.51 7.49 -3.64
CA ILE A 112 3.95 7.61 -3.39
C ILE A 112 4.25 9.09 -3.14
N MET A 113 4.91 9.39 -2.02
CA MET A 113 5.15 10.76 -1.58
C MET A 113 6.48 10.93 -0.85
N LEU A 114 7.06 12.13 -0.89
CA LEU A 114 8.18 12.46 -0.01
C LEU A 114 7.70 12.45 1.44
N ALA A 115 8.59 12.11 2.37
CA ALA A 115 8.25 12.04 3.79
C ALA A 115 7.77 13.39 4.36
N ASP A 116 8.27 14.50 3.81
CA ASP A 116 7.88 15.86 4.22
C ASP A 116 6.51 16.30 3.66
N GLU A 117 5.89 15.50 2.77
CA GLU A 117 4.55 15.72 2.22
C GLU A 117 3.47 14.92 2.97
N TYR A 118 3.86 14.13 3.98
CA TYR A 118 2.99 13.30 4.81
C TYR A 118 2.72 13.96 6.17
#